data_AF-A0A1D2AJA2-F1
#
_entry.id   AF-A0A1D2AJA2-F1
#
_cell.length_a   1.000
_cell.length_b   1.000
_cell.length_c   1.000
_cell.angle_alpha   90.00
_cell.angle_beta   90.00
_cell.angle_gamma   90.00
#
_symmetry.space_group_name_H-M   'P 1'
#
loop_
_entity.id
_entity.type
_entity.pdbx_description
1 polymer ?
#
loop_
_entity_poly.entity_id
_entity_poly.type
_entity_poly.pdbx_seq_one_letter_code
_entity_poly.pdbx_strand_id
1 'polypeptide(L)'
;GLVIYANYSRCDPKLTKHITSDDQLLPLYVMEILGTYPGLPGLFVAGIFSGALSTVSSGVNSLAAVILEDVIKRYIKPDMSDKFATNLTKGLAMCFGFIAIILVYVAQNLGGVLQAALAIFGMMGGPLLGVFTLGLFFPWGNAMGAMVGGLGSLVICFWIGIGAFVLKPVVPRAPVSVEGCISIYLNATNATSYIPPEP
;
A
#
# COMPACT_ATOMS: atom_id res chain seq x y z
N GLY A 1 14.42 5.47 0.33
CA GLY A 1 14.43 5.62 -1.13
C GLY A 1 15.79 6.08 -1.62
N LEU A 2 16.01 7.39 -1.70
CA LEU A 2 17.24 7.97 -2.29
C LEU A 2 18.54 7.51 -1.61
N VAL A 3 18.58 7.45 -0.27
CA VAL A 3 19.78 7.00 0.47
C VAL A 3 20.10 5.52 0.18
N ILE A 4 19.07 4.68 0.17
CA ILE A 4 19.19 3.25 -0.15
C ILE A 4 19.65 3.08 -1.60
N TYR A 5 19.10 3.87 -2.52
CA TYR A 5 19.55 3.89 -3.92
C TYR A 5 21.02 4.32 -4.04
N ALA A 6 21.44 5.36 -3.33
CA ALA A 6 22.84 5.79 -3.35
C ALA A 6 23.79 4.68 -2.86
N ASN A 7 23.40 3.96 -1.80
CA ASN A 7 24.16 2.85 -1.24
C ASN A 7 24.26 1.63 -2.18
N TYR A 8 23.15 1.24 -2.82
CA TYR A 8 23.10 0.08 -3.71
C TYR A 8 23.23 0.41 -5.20
N SER A 9 23.55 1.66 -5.55
CA SER A 9 23.66 2.11 -6.95
C SER A 9 24.68 1.32 -7.77
N ARG A 10 25.73 0.81 -7.11
CA ARG A 10 26.84 0.05 -7.73
C ARG A 10 26.79 -1.45 -7.46
N CYS A 11 25.92 -1.89 -6.55
CA CYS A 11 25.75 -3.30 -6.25
C CYS A 11 24.31 -3.55 -5.84
N ASP A 12 23.50 -4.03 -6.78
CA ASP A 12 22.10 -4.36 -6.53
C ASP A 12 21.98 -5.67 -5.73
N PRO A 13 21.49 -5.63 -4.48
CA PRO A 13 21.34 -6.82 -3.63
C PRO A 13 20.34 -7.84 -4.20
N LYS A 14 19.45 -7.43 -5.11
CA LYS A 14 18.51 -8.33 -5.79
C LYS A 14 19.21 -9.18 -6.85
N LEU A 15 20.12 -8.58 -7.62
CA LEU A 15 20.89 -9.29 -8.65
C LEU A 15 21.89 -10.27 -8.02
N THR A 16 22.46 -9.92 -6.88
CA THR A 16 23.35 -10.80 -6.12
C THR A 16 22.61 -11.85 -5.27
N LYS A 17 21.27 -11.94 -5.36
CA LYS A 17 20.40 -12.87 -4.61
C LYS A 17 20.47 -12.73 -3.08
N HIS A 18 20.86 -11.56 -2.56
CA HIS A 18 20.77 -11.26 -1.14
C HIS A 18 19.32 -11.00 -0.70
N ILE A 19 18.45 -10.57 -1.61
CA ILE A 19 17.00 -10.41 -1.40
C ILE A 19 16.20 -11.11 -2.50
N THR A 20 15.02 -11.60 -2.14
CA THR A 20 14.08 -12.24 -3.09
C THR A 20 12.96 -11.29 -3.52
N SER A 21 12.58 -10.34 -2.66
CA SER A 21 11.55 -9.34 -2.92
C SER A 21 12.07 -7.92 -2.71
N ASP A 22 11.53 -6.96 -3.47
CA ASP A 22 11.87 -5.53 -3.34
C ASP A 22 11.51 -4.97 -1.95
N ASP A 23 10.51 -5.57 -1.28
CA ASP A 23 10.07 -5.17 0.06
C ASP A 23 11.13 -5.43 1.15
N GLN A 24 12.11 -6.31 0.87
CA GLN A 24 13.17 -6.68 1.82
C GLN A 24 14.37 -5.71 1.79
N LEU A 25 14.42 -4.81 0.81
CA LEU A 25 15.54 -3.90 0.61
C LEU A 25 15.76 -2.96 1.81
N LEU A 26 14.67 -2.43 2.37
CA LEU A 26 14.74 -1.52 3.52
C LEU A 26 15.21 -2.23 4.81
N PRO A 27 14.65 -3.40 5.20
CA PRO A 27 15.18 -4.18 6.31
C PRO A 27 16.65 -4.58 6.14
N LEU A 28 17.07 -5.01 4.94
CA LEU A 28 18.47 -5.36 4.66
C LEU A 28 19.40 -4.16 4.92
N TYR A 29 19.05 -3.00 4.36
CA TYR A 29 19.82 -1.77 4.53
C TYR A 29 20.01 -1.39 6.01
N VAL A 30 18.95 -1.51 6.80
CA VAL A 30 19.02 -1.21 8.24
C VAL A 30 19.92 -2.21 8.97
N MET A 31 19.83 -3.49 8.64
CA MET A 31 20.70 -4.51 9.26
C MET A 31 22.17 -4.30 8.90
N GLU A 32 22.49 -3.86 7.68
CA GLU A 32 23.86 -3.59 7.26
C GLU A 32 24.47 -2.36 7.95
N ILE A 33 23.71 -1.26 8.06
CA ILE A 33 24.23 0.00 8.61
C ILE A 33 24.17 0.03 10.14
N LEU A 34 23.09 -0.47 10.73
CA LEU A 34 22.81 -0.34 12.17
C LEU A 34 23.04 -1.65 12.93
N GLY A 35 23.40 -2.75 12.25
CA GLY A 35 23.61 -4.06 12.88
C GLY A 35 24.74 -4.11 13.90
N THR A 36 25.71 -3.19 13.81
CA THR A 36 26.81 -3.04 14.78
C THR A 36 26.35 -2.47 16.12
N TYR A 37 25.19 -1.80 16.16
CA TYR A 37 24.64 -1.19 17.37
C TYR A 37 23.48 -2.04 17.91
N PRO A 38 23.70 -2.86 18.94
CA PRO A 38 22.65 -3.73 19.47
C PRO A 38 21.46 -2.89 19.96
N GLY A 39 20.25 -3.32 19.58
CA GLY A 39 19.00 -2.64 19.94
C GLY A 39 18.48 -1.64 18.90
N LEU A 40 19.34 -0.99 18.10
CA LEU A 40 18.87 -0.02 17.09
C LEU A 40 18.04 -0.65 15.96
N PRO A 41 18.44 -1.81 15.37
CA PRO A 41 17.58 -2.49 14.40
C PRO A 41 16.24 -2.91 15.01
N GLY A 42 16.24 -3.34 16.27
CA GLY A 42 15.01 -3.70 16.99
C GLY A 42 14.09 -2.48 17.20
N LEU A 43 14.65 -1.34 17.57
CA LEU A 43 13.90 -0.08 17.71
C LEU A 43 13.31 0.37 16.37
N PHE A 44 14.06 0.23 15.28
CA PHE A 44 13.57 0.53 13.93
C PHE A 44 12.37 -0.34 13.55
N VAL A 45 12.49 -1.65 13.73
CA VAL A 45 11.41 -2.61 13.44
C VAL A 45 10.18 -2.34 14.33
N ALA A 46 10.38 -2.05 15.61
CA ALA A 46 9.31 -1.66 16.53
C ALA A 46 8.59 -0.37 16.07
N GLY A 47 9.32 0.62 15.57
CA GLY A 47 8.76 1.85 15.01
C GLY A 47 7.88 1.60 13.78
N ILE A 48 8.33 0.75 12.85
CA ILE A 48 7.55 0.36 11.67
C ILE A 48 6.25 -0.33 12.08
N PHE A 49 6.33 -1.32 12.97
CA PHE A 49 5.14 -2.03 13.43
C PHE A 49 4.18 -1.09 14.16
N SER A 50 4.69 -0.21 15.02
CA SER A 50 3.88 0.78 15.71
C SER A 50 3.12 1.69 14.74
N GLY A 51 3.81 2.24 13.73
CA GLY A 51 3.19 3.09 12.70
C GLY A 51 2.16 2.34 11.86
N ALA A 52 2.48 1.11 11.44
CA ALA A 52 1.56 0.26 10.68
C ALA A 52 0.30 -0.09 11.49
N LEU A 53 0.46 -0.51 12.75
CA LEU A 53 -0.64 -0.84 13.66
C LEU A 53 -1.50 0.38 13.99
N SER A 54 -0.91 1.58 14.10
CA SER A 54 -1.66 2.82 14.29
C SER A 54 -2.61 3.11 13.12
N THR A 55 -2.13 2.91 11.88
CA THR A 55 -2.92 3.11 10.65
C THR A 55 -4.00 2.04 10.50
N VAL A 56 -3.68 0.78 10.80
CA VAL A 56 -4.67 -0.32 10.76
C VAL A 56 -5.76 -0.09 11.81
N SER A 57 -5.38 0.30 13.03
CA SER A 57 -6.32 0.56 14.12
C SER A 57 -7.27 1.71 13.77
N SER A 58 -6.75 2.83 13.26
CA SER A 58 -7.59 3.95 12.84
C SER A 58 -8.51 3.57 11.68
N GLY A 59 -8.01 2.86 10.66
CA GLY A 59 -8.80 2.42 9.53
C GLY A 59 -9.94 1.46 9.90
N VAL A 60 -9.65 0.44 10.71
CA VAL A 60 -10.66 -0.53 11.17
C VAL A 60 -11.70 0.13 12.07
N ASN A 61 -11.27 1.02 12.97
CA ASN A 61 -12.18 1.74 13.84
C ASN A 61 -13.08 2.71 13.06
N SER A 62 -12.53 3.44 12.10
CA SER A 62 -13.30 4.31 11.20
C SER A 62 -14.31 3.52 10.37
N LEU A 63 -13.93 2.36 9.84
CA LEU A 63 -14.85 1.53 9.06
C LEU A 63 -15.99 0.98 9.94
N ALA A 64 -15.69 0.52 11.16
CA ALA A 64 -16.71 0.08 12.11
C ALA A 64 -17.66 1.22 12.50
N ALA A 65 -17.14 2.44 12.68
CA ALA A 65 -17.94 3.62 12.98
C ALA A 65 -18.83 4.04 11.80
N VAL A 66 -18.30 4.08 10.57
CA VAL A 66 -19.07 4.38 9.35
C VAL A 66 -20.21 3.38 9.16
N ILE A 67 -19.96 2.08 9.32
CA ILE A 67 -21.03 1.08 9.23
C ILE A 67 -22.09 1.29 10.32
N LEU A 68 -21.69 1.59 11.56
CA LEU A 68 -22.63 1.84 12.64
C LEU A 68 -23.52 3.07 12.35
N GLU A 69 -22.92 4.21 12.03
CA GLU A 69 -23.64 5.49 11.87
C GLU A 69 -24.41 5.55 10.54
N ASP A 70 -23.77 5.21 9.42
CA ASP A 70 -24.34 5.42 8.10
C ASP A 70 -25.28 4.29 7.66
N VAL A 71 -25.08 3.06 8.17
CA VAL A 71 -25.88 1.89 7.79
C VAL A 71 -26.82 1.48 8.91
N ILE A 72 -26.29 1.14 10.09
CA ILE A 72 -27.07 0.47 11.13
C ILE A 72 -28.04 1.43 11.80
N LYS A 73 -27.56 2.58 12.30
CA LYS A 73 -28.41 3.59 12.93
C LYS A 73 -29.38 4.20 11.91
N ARG A 74 -28.97 4.40 10.67
CA ARG A 74 -29.83 5.02 9.66
C ARG A 74 -30.94 4.11 9.13
N TYR A 75 -30.67 2.82 8.90
CA TYR A 75 -31.60 1.93 8.19
C TYR A 75 -32.15 0.76 9.01
N ILE A 76 -31.43 0.30 10.05
CA ILE A 76 -31.79 -0.93 10.79
C ILE A 76 -32.43 -0.61 12.13
N LYS A 77 -31.75 0.19 12.95
CA LYS A 77 -32.20 0.51 14.31
C LYS A 77 -31.74 1.91 14.75
N PRO A 78 -32.56 2.94 14.50
CA PRO A 78 -32.25 4.32 14.88
C PRO A 78 -32.14 4.50 16.40
N ASP A 79 -33.10 3.94 17.15
CA ASP A 79 -33.12 4.02 18.62
C ASP A 79 -32.32 2.86 19.25
N MET A 80 -31.00 3.00 19.21
CA MET A 80 -30.07 2.04 19.80
C MET A 80 -29.43 2.60 21.06
N SER A 81 -29.33 1.77 22.11
CA SER A 81 -28.59 2.14 23.32
C SER A 81 -27.08 2.18 23.06
N ASP A 82 -26.39 3.20 23.60
CA ASP A 82 -24.94 3.40 23.45
C ASP A 82 -24.09 2.19 23.87
N LYS A 83 -24.54 1.44 24.88
CA LYS A 83 -23.86 0.21 25.33
C LYS A 83 -23.88 -0.87 24.26
N PHE A 84 -25.01 -1.04 23.59
CA PHE A 84 -25.16 -2.01 22.51
C PHE A 84 -24.40 -1.56 21.26
N ALA A 85 -24.48 -0.26 20.91
CA ALA A 85 -23.70 0.33 19.82
C ALA A 85 -22.18 0.11 20.01
N THR A 86 -21.67 0.36 21.22
CA THR A 86 -20.24 0.16 21.53
C THR A 86 -19.82 -1.29 21.38
N ASN A 87 -20.62 -2.24 21.89
CA ASN A 87 -20.30 -3.66 21.76
C ASN A 87 -20.36 -4.12 20.30
N LEU A 88 -21.29 -3.57 19.51
CA LEU A 88 -21.41 -3.84 18.08
C LEU A 88 -20.19 -3.32 17.31
N THR A 89 -19.75 -2.09 17.56
CA THR A 89 -18.55 -1.52 16.93
C THR A 89 -17.30 -2.34 17.25
N LYS A 90 -17.15 -2.83 18.49
CA LYS A 90 -16.06 -3.75 18.86
C LYS A 90 -16.13 -5.06 18.08
N GLY A 91 -17.31 -5.63 17.90
CA GLY A 91 -17.53 -6.84 17.09
C GLY A 91 -17.19 -6.62 15.61
N LEU A 92 -17.64 -5.49 15.03
CA LEU A 92 -17.32 -5.11 13.66
C LEU A 92 -15.81 -4.91 13.46
N ALA A 93 -15.14 -4.21 14.39
CA ALA A 93 -13.71 -4.01 14.35
C ALA A 93 -12.94 -5.35 14.37
N MET A 94 -13.35 -6.30 15.22
CA MET A 94 -12.77 -7.65 15.26
C MET A 94 -12.97 -8.39 13.93
N CYS A 95 -14.16 -8.31 13.33
CA CYS A 95 -14.48 -8.91 12.04
C CYS A 95 -13.59 -8.34 10.91
N PHE A 96 -13.49 -7.01 10.81
CA PHE A 96 -12.62 -6.37 9.81
C PHE A 96 -11.13 -6.70 10.02
N GLY A 97 -10.68 -6.82 11.27
CA GLY A 97 -9.34 -7.31 11.58
C GLY A 97 -9.10 -8.72 11.04
N PHE A 98 -10.06 -9.63 11.19
CA PHE A 98 -9.96 -10.99 10.65
C PHE A 98 -9.95 -11.00 9.11
N ILE A 99 -10.80 -10.20 8.47
CA ILE A 99 -10.82 -10.03 7.02
C ILE A 99 -9.47 -9.48 6.52
N ALA A 100 -8.87 -8.53 7.23
CA ALA A 100 -7.56 -7.99 6.89
C ALA A 100 -6.47 -9.07 6.90
N ILE A 101 -6.49 -10.00 7.88
CA ILE A 101 -5.57 -11.14 7.92
C ILE A 101 -5.76 -12.06 6.70
N ILE A 102 -7.00 -12.32 6.29
CA ILE A 102 -7.28 -13.12 5.09
C ILE A 102 -6.74 -12.43 3.83
N LEU A 103 -6.90 -11.12 3.72
CA LEU A 103 -6.42 -10.34 2.58
C LEU A 103 -4.89 -10.37 2.42
N VAL A 104 -4.13 -10.63 3.49
CA VAL A 104 -2.66 -10.79 3.41
C VAL A 104 -2.27 -11.92 2.46
N TYR A 105 -3.02 -13.04 2.44
CA TYR A 105 -2.73 -14.16 1.53
C TYR A 105 -2.90 -13.78 0.06
N VAL A 106 -3.85 -12.89 -0.23
CA VAL A 106 -4.02 -12.35 -1.58
C VAL A 106 -2.86 -11.40 -1.88
N ALA A 107 -2.53 -10.50 -0.95
CA ALA A 107 -1.48 -9.48 -1.07
C ALA A 107 -0.11 -10.06 -1.46
N GLN A 108 0.25 -11.24 -0.93
CA GLN A 108 1.51 -11.92 -1.23
C GLN A 108 1.69 -12.24 -2.73
N ASN A 109 0.60 -12.37 -3.49
CA ASN A 109 0.64 -12.70 -4.92
C ASN A 109 0.71 -11.46 -5.83
N LEU A 110 0.58 -10.23 -5.31
CA LEU A 110 0.50 -9.02 -6.14
C LEU A 110 1.86 -8.50 -6.64
N GLY A 111 3.00 -9.11 -6.28
CA GLY A 111 4.34 -8.78 -6.81
C GLY A 111 4.88 -7.38 -6.47
N GLY A 112 4.03 -6.47 -5.99
CA GLY A 112 4.33 -5.12 -5.54
C GLY A 112 3.19 -4.56 -4.70
N VAL A 113 3.19 -4.87 -3.40
CA VAL A 113 2.10 -4.51 -2.47
C VAL A 113 1.95 -2.99 -2.33
N LEU A 114 3.06 -2.26 -2.31
CA LEU A 114 3.04 -0.80 -2.24
C LEU A 114 2.34 -0.18 -3.47
N GLN A 115 2.65 -0.68 -4.68
CA GLN A 115 2.03 -0.20 -5.91
C GLN A 115 0.53 -0.54 -5.93
N ALA A 116 0.16 -1.74 -5.47
CA ALA A 116 -1.24 -2.14 -5.31
C ALA A 116 -2.01 -1.20 -4.37
N ALA A 117 -1.45 -0.91 -3.19
CA ALA A 117 -2.06 -0.01 -2.23
C ALA A 117 -2.25 1.41 -2.80
N LEU A 118 -1.19 1.98 -3.40
CA LEU A 118 -1.25 3.31 -4.01
C LEU A 118 -2.27 3.38 -5.15
N ALA A 119 -2.35 2.32 -5.98
CA ALA A 119 -3.35 2.25 -7.04
C ALA A 119 -4.77 2.25 -6.48
N ILE A 120 -5.05 1.47 -5.43
CA ILE A 120 -6.37 1.44 -4.78
C ILE A 120 -6.72 2.80 -4.19
N PHE A 121 -5.78 3.44 -3.47
CA PHE A 121 -5.97 4.79 -2.96
C PHE A 121 -6.25 5.81 -4.07
N GLY A 122 -5.57 5.70 -5.21
CA GLY A 122 -5.84 6.55 -6.38
C GLY A 122 -7.21 6.29 -6.99
N MET A 123 -7.58 5.02 -7.20
CA MET A 123 -8.85 4.62 -7.82
C MET A 123 -10.08 5.07 -7.00
N MET A 124 -9.99 5.01 -5.67
CA MET A 124 -11.08 5.43 -4.79
C MET A 124 -10.99 6.93 -4.43
N GLY A 125 -9.78 7.42 -4.17
CA GLY A 125 -9.53 8.77 -3.71
C GLY A 125 -9.77 9.84 -4.78
N GLY A 126 -9.46 9.55 -6.05
CA GLY A 126 -9.67 10.49 -7.16
C GLY A 126 -11.15 10.89 -7.34
N PRO A 127 -12.07 9.94 -7.51
CA PRO A 127 -13.50 10.20 -7.60
C PRO A 127 -14.07 10.92 -6.37
N LEU A 128 -13.70 10.50 -5.16
CA LEU A 128 -14.12 11.14 -3.91
C LEU A 128 -13.67 12.60 -3.87
N LEU A 129 -12.38 12.86 -4.15
CA LEU A 129 -11.84 14.21 -4.20
C LEU A 129 -12.57 15.07 -5.24
N GLY A 130 -12.89 14.51 -6.41
CA GLY A 130 -13.64 15.20 -7.46
C GLY A 130 -15.04 15.63 -7.00
N VAL A 131 -15.78 14.74 -6.32
CA VAL A 131 -17.12 15.06 -5.79
C VAL A 131 -17.04 16.11 -4.68
N PHE A 132 -16.08 16.00 -3.76
CA PHE A 132 -15.89 17.01 -2.71
C PHE A 132 -15.50 18.38 -3.29
N THR A 133 -14.62 18.41 -4.29
CA THR A 133 -14.20 19.63 -4.97
C THR A 133 -15.38 20.27 -5.72
N LEU A 134 -16.23 19.46 -6.36
CA LEU A 134 -17.47 19.93 -6.98
C LEU A 134 -18.38 20.62 -5.95
N GLY A 135 -18.60 19.99 -4.79
CA GLY A 135 -19.44 20.53 -3.73
C GLY A 135 -18.88 21.77 -3.04
N LEU A 136 -17.57 21.92 -2.96
CA LEU A 136 -16.91 23.07 -2.31
C LEU A 136 -16.81 24.31 -3.21
N PHE A 137 -16.45 24.15 -4.47
CA PHE A 137 -16.11 25.27 -5.35
C PHE A 137 -17.22 25.67 -6.33
N PHE A 138 -18.16 24.76 -6.61
CA PHE A 138 -19.19 25.00 -7.63
C PHE A 138 -20.59 25.06 -6.97
N PRO A 139 -21.10 26.25 -6.63
CA PRO A 139 -22.43 26.40 -6.02
C PRO A 139 -23.60 25.99 -6.94
N TRP A 140 -23.30 25.70 -8.21
CA TRP A 140 -24.22 25.28 -9.27
C TRP A 140 -24.25 23.75 -9.40
N GLY A 141 -23.43 23.04 -8.63
CA GLY A 141 -23.36 21.59 -8.60
C GLY A 141 -24.65 21.00 -8.06
N ASN A 142 -25.17 19.97 -8.74
CA ASN A 142 -26.39 19.28 -8.33
C ASN A 142 -26.09 17.85 -7.84
N ALA A 143 -26.95 17.32 -6.97
CA ALA A 143 -26.77 16.00 -6.36
C ALA A 143 -26.74 14.85 -7.38
N MET A 144 -27.56 14.94 -8.43
CA MET A 144 -27.62 13.91 -9.48
C MET A 144 -26.32 13.86 -10.30
N GLY A 145 -25.75 15.02 -10.64
CA GLY A 145 -24.48 15.17 -11.35
C GLY A 145 -23.30 14.71 -10.49
N ALA A 146 -23.32 15.01 -9.19
CA ALA A 146 -22.34 14.47 -8.25
C ALA A 146 -22.41 12.93 -8.16
N MET A 147 -23.61 12.35 -8.13
CA MET A 147 -23.81 10.90 -8.08
C MET A 147 -23.38 10.21 -9.38
N VAL A 148 -23.85 10.69 -10.53
CA VAL A 148 -23.52 10.11 -11.85
C VAL A 148 -22.03 10.31 -12.17
N GLY A 149 -21.49 11.50 -11.90
CA GLY A 149 -20.06 11.79 -12.08
C GLY A 149 -19.18 10.97 -11.15
N GLY A 150 -19.57 10.80 -9.88
CA GLY A 150 -18.88 9.96 -8.91
C GLY A 150 -18.87 8.49 -9.32
N LEU A 151 -20.03 7.92 -9.67
CA LEU A 151 -20.10 6.52 -10.14
C LEU A 151 -19.37 6.31 -11.47
N GLY A 152 -19.52 7.24 -12.43
CA GLY A 152 -18.85 7.16 -13.72
C GLY A 152 -17.33 7.24 -13.60
N SER A 153 -16.83 8.16 -12.78
CA SER A 153 -15.39 8.27 -12.51
C SER A 153 -14.84 7.06 -11.74
N LEU A 154 -15.58 6.49 -10.79
CA LEU A 154 -15.21 5.23 -10.16
C LEU A 154 -15.05 4.12 -11.21
N VAL A 155 -16.04 3.91 -12.07
CA VAL A 155 -15.97 2.86 -13.12
C VAL A 155 -14.76 3.06 -14.03
N ILE A 156 -14.50 4.29 -14.48
CA ILE A 156 -13.35 4.61 -15.33
C ILE A 156 -12.03 4.39 -14.58
N CYS A 157 -11.92 4.84 -13.33
CA CYS A 157 -10.72 4.65 -12.51
C CYS A 157 -10.44 3.17 -12.25
N PHE A 158 -11.46 2.38 -11.93
CA PHE A 158 -11.34 0.93 -11.76
C PHE A 158 -10.94 0.25 -13.07
N TRP A 159 -11.53 0.65 -14.21
CA TRP A 159 -11.16 0.14 -15.53
C TRP A 159 -9.67 0.38 -15.83
N ILE A 160 -9.19 1.60 -15.62
CA ILE A 160 -7.78 1.97 -15.83
C ILE A 160 -6.86 1.23 -14.86
N GLY A 161 -7.19 1.22 -13.56
CA GLY A 161 -6.33 0.62 -12.55
C GLY A 161 -6.24 -0.90 -12.66
N ILE A 162 -7.38 -1.59 -12.80
CA ILE A 162 -7.39 -3.04 -13.05
C ILE A 162 -6.73 -3.36 -14.39
N GLY A 163 -7.00 -2.57 -15.43
CA GLY A 163 -6.34 -2.70 -16.73
C GLY A 163 -4.82 -2.62 -16.62
N ALA A 164 -4.29 -1.70 -15.81
CA ALA A 164 -2.86 -1.60 -15.56
C ALA A 164 -2.29 -2.84 -14.84
N PHE A 165 -3.03 -3.45 -13.90
CA PHE A 165 -2.60 -4.69 -13.25
C PHE A 165 -2.60 -5.90 -14.21
N VAL A 166 -3.56 -5.96 -15.13
CA VAL A 166 -3.68 -7.07 -16.10
C VAL A 166 -2.65 -6.95 -17.21
N LEU A 167 -2.51 -5.75 -17.80
CA LEU A 167 -1.61 -5.50 -18.93
C LEU A 167 -0.14 -5.40 -18.50
N LYS A 168 0.13 -5.09 -17.22
CA LYS A 168 1.47 -4.88 -16.66
C LYS A 168 2.32 -3.97 -17.57
N PRO A 169 1.91 -2.71 -17.78
CA PRO A 169 2.63 -1.81 -18.66
C PRO A 169 4.09 -1.71 -18.22
N VAL A 170 5.01 -1.78 -19.18
CA VAL A 170 6.44 -1.75 -18.92
C VAL A 170 6.79 -0.39 -18.30
N VAL A 171 7.15 -0.41 -17.02
CA VAL A 171 7.66 0.77 -16.32
C VAL A 171 9.19 0.70 -16.41
N PRO A 172 9.86 1.61 -17.15
CA PRO A 172 11.31 1.58 -17.25
C PRO A 172 11.92 1.69 -15.86
N ARG A 173 12.73 0.70 -15.48
CA ARG A 173 13.47 0.74 -14.21
C ARG A 173 14.72 1.59 -14.42
N ALA A 174 15.13 2.30 -13.37
CA ALA A 174 16.43 2.97 -13.38
C ALA A 174 17.54 1.92 -13.63
N PRO A 175 18.58 2.26 -14.39
CA PRO A 175 19.69 1.34 -14.63
C PRO A 175 20.35 0.98 -13.29
N VAL A 176 20.57 -0.32 -13.09
CA VAL A 176 21.24 -0.88 -11.92
C VAL A 176 22.62 -1.40 -12.33
N SER A 177 23.63 -1.22 -11.48
CA SER A 177 25.01 -1.68 -11.72
C SER A 177 25.42 -2.74 -10.70
N VAL A 178 26.30 -3.65 -11.13
CA VAL A 178 26.94 -4.69 -10.30
C VAL A 178 28.46 -4.51 -10.23
N GLU A 179 28.99 -3.41 -10.77
CA GLU A 179 30.43 -3.13 -10.84
C GLU A 179 31.11 -3.05 -9.46
N GLY A 180 30.35 -2.68 -8.42
CA GLY A 180 30.83 -2.57 -7.05
C GLY A 180 30.64 -3.83 -6.20
N CYS A 181 30.10 -4.93 -6.74
CA CYS A 181 29.87 -6.15 -5.98
C CYS A 181 31.16 -6.98 -5.79
N ILE A 182 31.31 -7.64 -4.64
CA ILE A 182 32.44 -8.53 -4.34
C ILE A 182 32.47 -9.72 -5.32
N SER A 183 33.65 -10.08 -5.82
CA SER A 183 33.90 -11.09 -6.87
C SER A 183 33.32 -12.50 -6.60
N ILE A 184 33.07 -12.85 -5.34
CA ILE A 184 32.41 -14.10 -4.95
C ILE A 184 30.99 -14.19 -5.54
N TYR A 185 30.31 -13.06 -5.74
CA TYR A 185 28.97 -12.98 -6.33
C TYR A 185 28.96 -12.86 -7.87
N LEU A 186 30.13 -12.63 -8.50
CA LEU A 186 30.28 -12.50 -9.96
C LEU A 186 30.52 -13.84 -10.67
N ASN A 187 30.82 -14.92 -9.95
CA ASN A 187 30.95 -16.26 -10.54
C ASN A 187 29.65 -16.80 -11.19
N ALA A 188 28.53 -16.11 -11.04
CA ALA A 188 27.24 -16.44 -11.67
C ALA A 188 26.89 -15.58 -12.90
N THR A 189 27.61 -14.51 -13.20
CA THR A 189 27.28 -13.61 -14.33
C THR A 189 28.52 -12.85 -14.83
N ASN A 190 29.04 -13.23 -16.01
CA ASN A 190 30.03 -12.48 -16.78
C ASN A 190 29.46 -11.18 -17.41
N ALA A 191 28.55 -10.48 -16.72
CA ALA A 191 27.93 -9.25 -17.20
C ALA A 191 28.20 -8.14 -16.20
N THR A 192 29.06 -7.19 -16.56
CA THR A 192 29.40 -6.00 -15.77
C THR A 192 28.27 -4.97 -15.73
N SER A 193 27.25 -5.13 -16.58
CA SER A 193 26.03 -4.34 -16.61
C SER A 193 24.84 -5.27 -16.87
N TYR A 194 23.84 -5.25 -16.00
CA TYR A 194 22.57 -5.92 -16.25
C TYR A 194 21.59 -4.88 -16.78
N ILE A 195 21.44 -4.85 -18.10
CA ILE A 195 20.29 -4.21 -18.74
C ILE A 195 19.14 -5.21 -18.52
N PRO A 196 18.06 -4.83 -17.81
CA PRO A 196 16.92 -5.72 -17.66
C PRO A 196 16.44 -6.14 -19.05
N PRO A 197 16.17 -7.44 -19.29
CA PRO A 197 15.63 -7.87 -20.57
C PRO A 197 14.33 -7.13 -20.81
N GLU A 198 14.23 -6.51 -21.98
CA GLU A 198 12.96 -6.07 -22.52
C GLU A 198 12.04 -7.30 -22.63
N PRO A 199 10.84 -7.28 -22.03
CA PRO A 199 9.83 -8.30 -22.28
C PRO A 199 9.22 -8.15 -23.68
#